data_AF-A0A564YE93-F1
#
_entry.id   AF-A0A564YE93-F1
#
_cell.length_a   1.000
_cell.length_b   1.000
_cell.length_c   1.000
_cell.angle_alpha   90.00
_cell.angle_beta   90.00
_cell.angle_gamma   90.00
#
_symmetry.space_group_name_H-M   'P 1'
#
loop_
_entity.id
_entity.type
_entity.pdbx_description
1 polymer ?
#
loop_
_entity_poly.entity_id
_entity_poly.type
_entity_poly.pdbx_seq_one_letter_code
_entity_poly.pdbx_strand_id
1 'polypeptide(L)'
;MVKVKEVRGKPKSGHVWKTTRTKRYSSIRKDVGLKTSWEKKMELKKERKRRCEEEAARKEERARIKEARRLATEEKQQRRKENERRAEVVVPIKNIAKIKKMKRSQLRYIETR
;
A
#
# COMPACT_ATOMS: atom_id res chain seq x y z
N MET A 1 39.97 -19.08 -54.08
CA MET A 1 41.01 -18.57 -53.16
C MET A 1 40.66 -19.01 -51.73
N VAL A 2 41.37 -19.99 -51.19
CA VAL A 2 41.12 -20.52 -49.84
C VAL A 2 41.62 -19.49 -48.83
N LYS A 3 40.73 -18.96 -48.00
CA LYS A 3 41.08 -17.95 -47.00
C LYS A 3 41.92 -18.61 -45.90
N VAL A 4 43.22 -18.32 -45.87
CA VAL A 4 44.15 -18.82 -44.86
C VAL A 4 43.61 -18.42 -43.49
N LYS A 5 43.40 -19.41 -42.62
CA LYS A 5 42.93 -19.22 -41.24
C LYS A 5 44.01 -18.45 -40.48
N GLU A 6 43.72 -17.23 -40.04
CA GLU A 6 44.64 -16.46 -39.18
C GLU A 6 45.08 -17.34 -37.99
N VAL A 7 46.34 -17.75 -37.97
CA VAL A 7 46.92 -18.52 -36.88
C VAL A 7 47.24 -17.52 -35.77
N ARG A 8 46.30 -17.32 -34.84
CA ARG A 8 46.57 -16.56 -33.62
C ARG A 8 47.46 -17.40 -32.69
N GLY A 9 48.52 -16.79 -32.16
CA GLY A 9 49.39 -17.44 -31.18
C GLY A 9 48.60 -17.84 -29.92
N LYS A 10 48.90 -19.03 -29.37
CA LYS A 10 48.32 -19.48 -28.10
C LYS A 10 49.03 -18.76 -26.95
N PRO A 11 48.31 -18.28 -25.92
CA PRO A 11 48.96 -17.73 -24.74
C PRO A 11 49.75 -18.82 -24.00
N LYS A 12 50.89 -18.45 -23.41
CA LYS A 12 51.81 -19.37 -22.74
C LYS A 12 51.15 -20.13 -21.57
N SER A 13 50.17 -19.52 -20.92
CA SER A 13 49.38 -20.11 -19.82
C SER A 13 48.25 -21.04 -20.29
N GLY A 14 48.03 -21.20 -21.60
CA GLY A 14 46.94 -22.00 -22.16
C GLY A 14 45.55 -21.38 -22.00
N HIS A 15 45.37 -20.40 -21.11
CA HIS A 15 44.09 -19.79 -20.83
C HIS A 15 43.86 -18.51 -21.65
N VAL A 16 42.78 -18.49 -22.43
CA VAL A 16 42.37 -17.32 -23.22
C VAL A 16 41.27 -16.57 -22.44
N TRP A 17 41.59 -15.38 -21.95
CA TRP A 17 40.68 -14.56 -21.11
C TRP A 17 39.44 -14.02 -21.85
N LYS A 18 39.50 -13.85 -23.18
CA LYS A 18 38.38 -13.31 -23.99
C LYS A 18 38.12 -14.19 -25.22
N THR A 19 36.87 -14.53 -25.48
CA THR A 19 36.50 -15.26 -26.70
C THR A 19 36.77 -14.41 -27.94
N THR A 20 37.42 -15.00 -28.94
CA THR A 20 37.67 -14.29 -30.20
C THR A 20 36.35 -14.14 -30.96
N ARG A 21 35.97 -12.90 -31.27
CA ARG A 21 34.77 -12.63 -32.07
C ARG A 21 35.02 -13.01 -33.54
N THR A 22 34.52 -14.18 -33.94
CA THR A 22 34.66 -14.71 -35.31
C THR A 22 33.74 -14.00 -36.32
N LYS A 23 32.63 -13.43 -35.84
CA LYS A 23 31.64 -12.74 -36.66
C LYS A 23 32.03 -11.27 -36.89
N ARG A 24 31.80 -10.76 -38.11
CA ARG A 24 32.01 -9.34 -38.44
C ARG A 24 31.02 -8.46 -37.68
N TYR A 25 31.44 -7.26 -37.27
CA TYR A 25 30.56 -6.32 -36.57
C TYR A 25 29.27 -6.00 -37.34
N SER A 26 29.34 -5.96 -38.68
CA SER A 26 28.20 -5.75 -39.57
C SER A 26 27.16 -6.89 -39.57
N SER A 27 27.52 -8.09 -39.08
CA SER A 27 26.57 -9.20 -38.91
C SER A 27 25.71 -9.07 -37.65
N ILE A 28 26.08 -8.16 -36.75
CA ILE A 28 25.22 -7.75 -35.64
C ILE A 28 24.19 -6.83 -36.27
N ARG A 29 23.03 -7.40 -36.62
CA ARG A 29 21.86 -6.65 -37.07
C ARG A 29 21.56 -5.61 -36.00
N LYS A 30 21.81 -4.34 -36.29
CA LYS A 30 21.31 -3.24 -35.48
C LYS A 30 19.81 -3.23 -35.76
N ASP A 31 19.02 -3.86 -34.91
CA ASP A 31 17.58 -3.66 -35.00
C ASP A 31 17.36 -2.15 -34.97
N VAL A 32 16.70 -1.62 -36.00
CA VAL A 32 16.23 -0.24 -35.99
C VAL A 32 15.21 -0.24 -34.85
N GLY A 33 15.64 0.17 -33.65
CA GLY A 33 14.86 -0.01 -32.42
C GLY A 33 13.41 0.42 -32.66
N LEU A 34 12.43 -0.30 -32.10
CA LEU A 34 11.01 -0.19 -32.46
C LEU A 34 10.53 1.27 -32.45
N LYS A 35 10.70 1.97 -33.58
CA LYS A 35 10.32 3.36 -33.75
C LYS A 35 8.83 3.34 -33.99
N THR A 36 8.06 3.53 -32.93
CA THR A 36 6.62 3.77 -33.05
C THR A 36 6.38 5.10 -33.74
N SER A 37 5.35 5.16 -34.59
CA SER A 37 4.89 6.41 -35.20
C SER A 37 4.51 7.42 -34.12
N TRP A 38 4.57 8.72 -34.45
CA TRP A 38 4.16 9.79 -33.54
C TRP A 38 2.71 9.61 -33.07
N GLU A 39 1.82 9.23 -33.97
CA GLU A 39 0.42 8.94 -33.68
C GLU A 39 0.26 7.88 -32.60
N LYS A 40 0.96 6.75 -32.73
CA LYS A 40 0.94 5.67 -31.72
C LYS A 40 1.48 6.12 -30.36
N LYS A 41 2.47 7.03 -30.34
CA LYS A 41 2.96 7.63 -29.08
C LYS A 41 1.90 8.54 -28.44
N MET A 42 1.16 9.29 -29.24
CA MET A 42 0.10 10.17 -28.76
C MET A 42 -1.10 9.39 -28.23
N GLU A 43 -1.46 8.29 -28.89
CA GLU A 43 -2.49 7.36 -28.41
C GLU A 43 -2.11 6.77 -27.05
N LEU A 44 -0.91 6.19 -26.93
CA LEU A 44 -0.41 5.65 -25.65
C LEU A 44 -0.36 6.70 -24.54
N LYS A 45 -0.04 7.96 -24.88
CA LYS A 45 -0.04 9.07 -23.91
C LYS A 45 -1.48 9.38 -23.44
N LYS A 46 -2.46 9.38 -24.34
CA LYS A 46 -3.88 9.58 -24.01
C LYS A 46 -4.40 8.44 -23.14
N GLU A 47 -4.13 7.19 -23.51
CA GLU A 47 -4.53 6.02 -22.72
C GLU A 47 -3.92 6.03 -21.33
N ARG A 48 -2.62 6.34 -21.22
CA ARG A 48 -1.94 6.46 -19.92
C ARG A 48 -2.57 7.55 -19.07
N LYS A 49 -2.89 8.71 -19.64
CA LYS A 49 -3.53 9.82 -18.93
C LYS A 49 -4.90 9.39 -18.39
N ARG A 50 -5.74 8.78 -19.24
CA ARG A 50 -7.04 8.25 -18.84
C ARG A 50 -6.91 7.23 -17.71
N ARG A 51 -5.98 6.28 -17.81
CA ARG A 51 -5.77 5.27 -16.76
C ARG A 51 -5.37 5.90 -15.43
N CYS A 52 -4.46 6.87 -15.45
CA CYS A 52 -4.05 7.58 -14.24
C CYS A 52 -5.21 8.37 -13.61
N GLU A 53 -6.05 9.02 -14.42
CA GLU A 53 -7.24 9.74 -13.93
C GLU A 53 -8.25 8.79 -13.28
N GLU A 54 -8.53 7.65 -13.91
CA GLU A 54 -9.42 6.64 -13.33
C GLU A 54 -8.85 6.01 -12.04
N GLU A 55 -7.54 5.75 -11.99
CA GLU A 55 -6.86 5.28 -10.77
C GLU A 55 -6.94 6.32 -9.63
N ALA A 56 -6.73 7.60 -9.95
CA ALA A 56 -6.82 8.69 -9.00
C ALA A 56 -8.25 8.84 -8.43
N ALA A 57 -9.27 8.81 -9.29
CA ALA A 57 -10.67 8.88 -8.87
C ALA A 57 -11.05 7.70 -7.96
N ARG A 58 -10.62 6.47 -8.29
CA ARG A 58 -10.85 5.28 -7.44
C ARG A 58 -10.16 5.41 -6.08
N LYS A 59 -8.96 6.00 -6.03
CA LYS A 59 -8.22 6.20 -4.78
C LYS A 59 -8.90 7.25 -3.91
N GLU A 60 -9.36 8.34 -4.51
CA GLU A 60 -10.10 9.39 -3.81
C GLU A 60 -11.39 8.85 -3.20
N GLU A 61 -12.17 8.09 -3.96
CA GLU A 61 -13.42 7.49 -3.47
C GLU A 61 -13.17 6.55 -2.28
N ARG A 62 -12.15 5.69 -2.38
CA ARG A 62 -11.74 4.82 -1.25
C ARG A 62 -11.32 5.63 -0.02
N ALA A 63 -10.63 6.74 -0.20
CA ALA A 63 -10.23 7.61 0.90
C ALA A 63 -11.45 8.27 1.54
N ARG A 64 -12.39 8.80 0.76
CA ARG A 64 -13.65 9.39 1.25
C ARG A 64 -14.46 8.39 2.08
N ILE A 65 -14.64 7.16 1.58
CA ILE A 65 -15.34 6.10 2.31
C ILE A 65 -14.64 5.77 3.64
N LYS A 66 -13.30 5.70 3.62
CA LYS A 66 -12.51 5.40 4.83
C LYS A 66 -12.64 6.50 5.88
N GLU A 67 -12.54 7.76 5.49
CA GLU A 67 -12.73 8.90 6.39
C GLU A 67 -14.16 8.96 6.94
N ALA A 68 -15.18 8.75 6.10
CA ALA A 68 -16.57 8.70 6.56
C ALA A 68 -16.79 7.58 7.60
N ARG A 69 -16.23 6.39 7.37
CA ARG A 69 -16.31 5.27 8.33
C ARG A 69 -15.57 5.58 9.63
N ARG A 70 -14.42 6.24 9.55
CA ARG A 70 -13.65 6.68 10.72
C ARG A 70 -14.47 7.65 11.56
N LEU A 71 -15.01 8.71 10.94
CA LEU A 71 -15.83 9.71 11.61
C LEU A 71 -17.07 9.09 12.27
N ALA A 72 -17.77 8.19 11.57
CA ALA A 72 -18.92 7.47 12.11
C ALA A 72 -18.54 6.58 13.32
N THR A 73 -17.36 5.97 13.29
CA THR A 73 -16.86 5.16 14.41
C THR A 73 -16.52 6.05 15.60
N GLU A 74 -15.84 7.18 15.37
CA GLU A 74 -15.49 8.14 16.41
C GLU A 74 -16.76 8.70 17.07
N GLU A 75 -17.77 9.11 16.29
CA GLU A 75 -19.05 9.58 16.80
C GLU A 75 -19.78 8.49 17.61
N LYS A 76 -19.81 7.25 17.13
CA LYS A 76 -20.41 6.13 17.88
C LYS A 76 -19.69 5.89 19.20
N GLN A 77 -18.37 6.00 19.24
CA GLN A 77 -17.59 5.86 20.47
C GLN A 77 -17.86 7.02 21.44
N GLN A 78 -18.00 8.25 20.95
CA GLN A 78 -18.38 9.37 21.80
C GLN A 78 -19.78 9.18 22.39
N ARG A 79 -20.76 8.79 21.57
CA ARG A 79 -22.12 8.45 22.03
C ARG A 79 -22.11 7.33 23.06
N ARG A 80 -21.28 6.30 22.88
CA ARG A 80 -21.13 5.22 23.85
C ARG A 80 -20.57 5.75 25.18
N LYS A 81 -19.50 6.55 25.15
CA LYS A 81 -18.92 7.17 26.35
C LYS A 81 -19.92 8.08 27.07
N GLU A 82 -20.70 8.84 26.33
CA GLU A 82 -21.75 9.69 26.91
C GLU A 82 -22.86 8.85 27.54
N ASN A 83 -23.30 7.79 26.86
CA ASN A 83 -24.28 6.84 27.41
C ASN A 83 -23.73 6.12 28.65
N GLU A 84 -22.46 5.75 28.68
CA GLU A 84 -21.80 5.18 29.85
C GLU A 84 -21.78 6.19 31.01
N ARG A 85 -21.42 7.46 30.78
CA ARG A 85 -21.52 8.54 31.79
C ARG A 85 -22.94 8.78 32.27
N ARG A 86 -23.94 8.74 31.37
CA ARG A 86 -25.37 8.88 31.70
C ARG A 86 -25.89 7.67 32.47
N ALA A 87 -25.46 6.47 32.12
CA ALA A 87 -25.77 5.24 32.87
C ALA A 87 -25.07 5.23 34.24
N GLU A 88 -23.90 5.86 34.34
CA GLU A 88 -23.19 6.17 35.58
C GLU A 88 -23.81 7.34 36.36
N VAL A 89 -24.98 7.87 35.95
CA VAL A 89 -25.80 8.71 36.82
C VAL A 89 -26.39 7.84 37.93
N VAL A 90 -25.53 7.49 38.87
CA VAL A 90 -25.86 6.85 40.13
C VAL A 90 -26.27 7.93 41.11
N VAL A 91 -27.14 7.61 42.06
CA VAL A 91 -27.43 8.50 43.19
C VAL A 91 -26.27 8.41 44.18
N PRO A 92 -25.42 9.44 44.34
CA PRO A 92 -24.31 9.36 45.28
C PRO A 92 -24.83 9.28 46.73
N ILE A 93 -24.50 8.20 47.43
CA ILE A 93 -24.85 8.03 48.85
C ILE A 93 -23.81 8.77 49.69
N LYS A 94 -24.03 10.07 49.91
CA LYS A 94 -23.11 10.92 50.71
C LYS A 94 -23.13 10.61 52.21
N ASN A 95 -24.20 10.01 52.73
CA ASN A 95 -24.37 9.76 54.16
C ASN A 95 -24.33 8.26 54.48
N ILE A 96 -23.33 7.87 55.29
CA ILE A 96 -23.07 6.48 55.71
C ILE A 96 -24.25 5.89 56.52
N ALA A 97 -25.00 6.72 57.24
CA ALA A 97 -26.17 6.28 57.98
C ALA A 97 -27.29 5.72 57.08
N LYS A 98 -27.34 6.11 55.80
CA LYS A 98 -28.31 5.56 54.85
C LYS A 98 -28.01 4.11 54.49
N ILE A 99 -26.74 3.76 54.30
CA ILE A 99 -26.31 2.38 53.98
C ILE A 99 -26.73 1.43 55.12
N LYS A 100 -26.53 1.85 56.38
CA LYS A 100 -26.92 1.07 57.57
C LYS A 100 -28.43 0.85 57.69
N LYS A 101 -29.25 1.66 57.02
CA LYS A 101 -30.73 1.59 57.05
C LYS A 101 -31.34 0.85 55.85
N MET A 102 -30.54 0.48 54.85
CA MET A 102 -31.03 -0.18 53.63
C MET A 102 -31.30 -1.67 53.84
N LYS A 103 -32.22 -2.22 53.04
CA LYS A 103 -32.51 -3.67 53.05
C LYS A 103 -31.34 -4.45 52.45
N ARG A 104 -31.14 -5.70 52.91
CA ARG A 104 -30.09 -6.61 52.42
C ARG A 104 -30.09 -6.82 50.89
N SER A 105 -31.24 -6.76 50.24
CA SER A 105 -31.35 -6.85 48.78
C SER A 105 -30.85 -5.60 48.06
N GLN A 106 -31.04 -4.41 48.64
CA GLN A 106 -30.62 -3.13 48.06
C GLN A 106 -29.11 -2.91 48.18
N LEU A 107 -28.50 -3.41 49.26
CA LEU A 107 -27.05 -3.38 49.47
C LEU A 107 -26.26 -4.10 48.36
N ARG A 108 -26.88 -5.06 47.67
CA ARG A 108 -26.26 -5.81 46.56
C ARG A 108 -26.03 -4.97 45.30
N TYR A 109 -26.74 -3.85 45.15
CA TYR A 109 -26.63 -2.95 44.01
C TYR A 109 -25.68 -1.78 44.26
N ILE A 110 -25.11 -1.66 45.47
CA ILE A 110 -24.14 -0.62 45.79
C ILE A 110 -22.79 -1.07 45.26
N GLU A 111 -22.26 -0.33 44.28
CA GLU A 111 -20.89 -0.51 43.80
C GLU A 111 -19.95 0.48 44.50
N THR A 112 -18.77 0.01 44.88
CA THR A 112 -17.68 0.87 45.35
C THR A 112 -16.80 1.20 44.15
N ARG A 113 -16.71 2.48 43.78
CA ARG A 113 -15.91 3.00 42.68
C ARG A 113 -15.09 4.18 43.18
#